data_AF-A0A9P8IJ58-F1
#
_entry.id   AF-A0A9P8IJ58-F1
#
_cell.length_a   1.000
_cell.length_b   1.000
_cell.length_c   1.000
_cell.angle_alpha   90.00
_cell.angle_beta   90.00
_cell.angle_gamma   90.00
#
_symmetry.space_group_name_H-M   'P 1'
#
loop_
_entity.id
_entity.type
_entity.pdbx_description
1 polymer ?
#
loop_
_entity_poly.entity_id
_entity_poly.type
_entity_poly.pdbx_seq_one_letter_code
_entity_poly.pdbx_strand_id
1 'polypeptide(L)'
;MSSPRAPEEEVIQPDAALQNVTDDEAYDNESERSSLTSLTSSILHGKVEGGRTYAVYGKEGKSPRISEYGLPMDEAELDRIDMCHAKYCALIGKNRYLAPLEKPQRILDLGCGTGS
;
A
#
# COMPACT_ATOMS: atom_id res chain seq x y z
N MET A 1 47.33 24.15 -2.62
CA MET A 1 46.25 23.60 -3.48
C MET A 1 45.18 23.07 -2.54
N SER A 2 44.01 23.73 -2.51
CA SER A 2 42.94 23.45 -1.55
C SER A 2 42.04 22.34 -2.11
N SER A 3 41.81 21.30 -1.32
CA SER A 3 40.93 20.19 -1.68
C SER A 3 39.46 20.67 -1.70
N PRO A 4 38.61 20.20 -2.64
CA PRO A 4 37.20 20.56 -2.65
C PRO A 4 36.43 19.80 -1.56
N ARG A 5 35.64 20.53 -0.76
CA ARG A 5 34.72 20.03 0.27
C ARG A 5 33.54 19.34 -0.42
N ALA A 6 33.28 18.07 -0.09
CA ALA A 6 32.10 17.33 -0.56
C ALA A 6 30.81 17.98 0.00
N PRO A 7 29.68 17.92 -0.72
CA PRO A 7 28.42 18.46 -0.21
C PRO A 7 27.98 17.65 1.02
N GLU A 8 27.71 18.35 2.11
CA GLU A 8 27.13 17.77 3.32
C GLU A 8 25.69 17.40 3.01
N GLU A 9 25.39 16.10 3.09
CA GLU A 9 24.04 15.56 2.95
C GLU A 9 23.25 15.98 4.19
N GLU A 10 22.36 16.95 4.04
CA GLU A 10 21.51 17.45 5.12
C GLU A 10 20.49 16.37 5.49
N VAL A 11 20.85 15.53 6.45
CA VAL A 11 19.97 14.50 7.00
C VAL A 11 18.86 15.20 7.77
N ILE A 12 17.65 15.15 7.21
CA ILE A 12 16.43 15.64 7.88
C ILE A 12 16.25 14.82 9.16
N GLN A 13 16.45 15.46 10.32
CA GLN A 13 16.15 14.85 11.62
C GLN A 13 14.81 15.36 12.13
N PRO A 14 14.00 14.50 12.79
CA PRO A 14 12.79 14.95 13.45
C PRO A 14 13.14 15.89 14.61
N ASP A 15 12.43 17.02 14.71
CA ASP A 15 12.57 17.95 15.82
C ASP A 15 12.24 17.25 17.14
N ALA A 16 13.17 17.28 18.09
CA ALA A 16 13.02 16.65 19.42
C ALA A 16 11.96 17.33 20.32
N ALA A 17 11.32 18.39 19.83
CA ALA A 17 10.27 19.10 20.57
C ALA A 17 8.93 18.40 20.37
N LEU A 18 8.63 17.46 21.26
CA LEU A 18 7.29 16.89 21.45
C LEU A 18 6.36 18.01 21.95
N GLN A 19 5.82 18.82 21.02
CA GLN A 19 4.61 19.57 21.32
C GLN A 19 3.51 18.53 21.50
N ASN A 20 3.00 18.41 22.73
CA ASN A 20 1.85 17.58 23.07
C ASN A 20 0.61 18.11 22.33
N VAL A 21 0.53 17.86 21.03
CA VAL A 21 -0.68 18.02 20.24
C VAL A 21 -1.53 16.82 20.61
N THR A 22 -2.57 17.14 21.35
CA THR A 22 -3.58 16.27 21.92
C THR A 22 -4.09 15.22 20.94
N ASP A 23 -3.89 13.95 21.29
CA ASP A 23 -4.80 12.81 21.10
C ASP A 23 -5.56 12.78 19.76
N ASP A 24 -4.82 12.81 18.64
CA ASP A 24 -5.36 12.48 17.34
C ASP A 24 -5.14 10.97 17.12
N GLU A 25 -6.21 10.19 17.00
CA GLU A 25 -6.19 8.75 16.69
C GLU A 25 -5.50 8.44 15.34
N ALA A 26 -5.12 9.48 14.59
CA ALA A 26 -4.32 9.42 13.39
C ALA A 26 -2.80 9.32 13.64
N TYR A 27 -2.31 9.69 14.83
CA TYR A 27 -0.88 9.64 15.15
C TYR A 27 -0.51 8.35 15.88
N ASP A 28 -0.29 7.29 15.10
CA ASP A 28 0.13 5.99 15.62
C ASP A 28 1.63 5.93 15.87
N ASN A 29 2.04 6.19 17.12
CA ASN A 29 3.44 6.09 17.56
C ASN A 29 3.94 4.63 17.58
N GLU A 30 3.07 3.62 17.42
CA GLU A 30 3.48 2.23 17.24
C GLU A 30 3.92 1.93 15.80
N SER A 31 3.49 2.73 14.82
CA SER A 31 3.84 2.57 13.41
C SER A 31 5.36 2.64 13.17
N GLU A 32 6.06 3.56 13.85
CA GLU A 32 7.52 3.71 13.73
C GLU A 32 8.29 2.48 14.25
N ARG A 33 7.73 1.75 15.23
CA ARG A 33 8.30 0.50 15.75
C ARG A 33 7.95 -0.70 14.87
N SER A 34 6.82 -0.64 14.17
CA SER A 34 6.35 -1.68 13.23
C SER A 34 7.08 -1.65 11.88
N SER A 35 7.66 -0.51 11.49
CA SER A 35 8.38 -0.36 10.21
C SER A 35 9.54 -1.34 9.99
N LEU A 36 10.03 -2.00 11.05
CA LEU A 36 11.11 -2.98 11.01
C LEU A 36 10.69 -4.41 11.34
N THR A 37 9.44 -4.64 11.75
CA THR A 37 8.94 -5.98 12.04
C THR A 37 8.50 -6.69 10.77
N SER A 38 8.98 -7.91 10.57
CA SER A 38 8.52 -8.78 9.49
C SER A 38 7.03 -9.09 9.67
N LEU A 39 6.26 -8.97 8.59
CA LEU A 39 4.88 -9.45 8.55
C LEU A 39 4.85 -10.93 8.92
N THR A 40 3.95 -11.31 9.83
CA THR A 40 3.74 -12.73 10.13
C THR A 40 3.25 -13.44 8.89
N SER A 41 3.79 -14.64 8.62
CA SER A 41 3.43 -15.43 7.44
C SER A 41 1.93 -15.70 7.36
N SER A 42 1.22 -15.74 8.49
CA SER A 42 -0.23 -15.90 8.57
C SER A 42 -1.01 -14.76 7.89
N ILE A 43 -0.49 -13.53 7.90
CA ILE A 43 -1.11 -12.40 7.20
C ILE A 43 -0.99 -12.58 5.68
N LEU A 44 0.15 -13.08 5.22
CA LEU A 44 0.44 -13.28 3.80
C LEU A 44 -0.39 -14.42 3.17
N HIS A 45 -0.66 -15.49 3.91
CA HIS A 45 -1.37 -16.65 3.38
C HIS A 45 -2.90 -16.45 3.28
N GLY A 46 -3.45 -15.42 3.94
CA GLY A 46 -4.89 -15.19 3.98
C GLY A 46 -5.68 -16.27 4.74
N LYS A 47 -7.00 -16.17 4.72
CA LYS A 47 -7.93 -17.11 5.37
C LYS A 47 -8.72 -17.86 4.32
N VAL A 48 -8.73 -19.18 4.39
CA VAL A 48 -9.51 -20.02 3.50
C VAL A 48 -10.91 -20.24 4.09
N GLU A 49 -11.95 -19.83 3.37
CA GLU A 49 -13.35 -20.07 3.72
C GLU A 49 -14.13 -20.53 2.49
N GLY A 50 -14.87 -21.64 2.60
CA GLY A 50 -15.68 -22.16 1.49
C GLY A 50 -14.88 -22.49 0.23
N GLY A 51 -13.59 -22.85 0.37
CA GLY A 51 -12.69 -23.14 -0.74
C GLY A 51 -12.13 -21.92 -1.47
N ARG A 52 -12.35 -20.71 -0.94
CA ARG A 52 -11.81 -19.45 -1.46
C ARG A 52 -10.85 -18.86 -0.43
N THR A 53 -9.79 -18.20 -0.89
CA THR A 53 -8.83 -17.53 -0.01
C THR A 53 -9.18 -16.05 0.07
N TYR A 54 -9.22 -15.49 1.27
CA TYR A 54 -9.54 -14.07 1.51
C TYR A 54 -8.39 -13.37 2.23
N ALA A 55 -8.28 -12.06 2.00
CA ALA A 55 -7.29 -11.24 2.68
C ALA A 55 -7.56 -11.18 4.19
N VAL A 56 -6.48 -11.18 4.98
CA VAL A 56 -6.51 -11.04 6.44
C VAL A 56 -5.62 -9.86 6.79
N TYR A 57 -6.20 -8.67 6.79
CA TYR A 57 -5.57 -7.44 7.25
C TYR A 57 -6.58 -6.66 8.08
N GLY A 58 -6.12 -5.93 9.09
CA GLY A 58 -6.97 -5.18 10.02
C GLY A 58 -6.57 -5.42 11.48
N LYS A 59 -6.77 -4.40 12.32
CA LYS A 59 -6.29 -4.37 13.72
C LYS A 59 -6.65 -5.67 14.46
N GLU A 60 -5.61 -6.36 14.95
CA GLU A 60 -5.79 -7.42 15.94
C GLU A 60 -6.67 -6.88 17.08
N GLY A 61 -7.83 -7.50 17.30
CA GLY A 61 -8.70 -7.20 18.44
C GLY A 61 -10.02 -6.49 18.15
N LYS A 62 -10.31 -6.01 16.93
CA LYS A 62 -11.65 -5.47 16.59
C LYS A 62 -12.30 -6.28 15.47
N SER A 63 -12.95 -7.37 15.89
CA SER A 63 -13.79 -8.29 15.10
C SER A 63 -13.04 -9.33 14.26
N PRO A 64 -13.36 -10.63 14.36
CA PRO A 64 -12.80 -11.70 13.53
C PRO A 64 -13.39 -11.68 12.10
N ARG A 65 -13.73 -10.49 11.61
CA ARG A 65 -14.34 -10.31 10.30
C ARG A 65 -13.23 -10.23 9.26
N ILE A 66 -13.51 -10.85 8.13
CA ILE A 66 -12.83 -10.72 6.84
C ILE A 66 -12.31 -9.28 6.70
N SER A 67 -11.09 -9.11 6.18
CA SER A 67 -10.52 -7.78 5.98
C SER A 67 -11.47 -6.88 5.18
N GLU A 68 -11.25 -5.57 5.21
CA GLU A 68 -12.07 -4.62 4.44
C GLU A 68 -12.17 -4.98 2.94
N TYR A 69 -11.24 -5.80 2.44
CA TYR A 69 -11.31 -6.45 1.14
C TYR A 69 -12.13 -7.75 1.21
N GLY A 70 -13.44 -7.63 1.02
CA GLY A 70 -14.38 -8.76 1.06
C GLY A 70 -14.36 -9.68 -0.17
N LEU A 71 -13.44 -9.50 -1.11
CA LEU A 71 -13.32 -10.32 -2.32
C LEU A 71 -12.24 -11.40 -2.14
N PRO A 72 -12.38 -12.56 -2.82
CA PRO A 72 -11.36 -13.59 -2.78
C PRO A 72 -10.06 -13.12 -3.45
N MET A 73 -8.96 -13.75 -3.07
CA MET A 73 -7.60 -13.54 -3.57
C MET A 73 -6.96 -14.87 -4.02
N ASP A 74 -7.79 -15.87 -4.36
CA ASP A 74 -7.29 -17.11 -4.95
C ASP A 74 -6.87 -16.91 -6.42
N GLU A 75 -6.08 -17.85 -6.94
CA GLU A 75 -5.52 -17.78 -8.31
C GLU A 75 -6.61 -17.55 -9.38
N ALA A 76 -7.76 -18.21 -9.24
CA ALA A 76 -8.86 -18.06 -10.20
C ALA A 76 -9.44 -16.64 -10.20
N GLU A 77 -9.53 -15.99 -9.03
CA GLU A 77 -9.96 -14.59 -8.95
C GLU A 77 -8.89 -13.63 -9.46
N LEU A 78 -7.61 -13.90 -9.18
CA LEU A 78 -6.49 -13.11 -9.71
C LEU A 78 -6.47 -13.14 -11.25
N ASP A 79 -6.61 -14.32 -11.86
CA ASP A 79 -6.73 -14.48 -13.32
C ASP A 79 -7.92 -13.69 -13.89
N ARG A 80 -9.05 -13.69 -13.17
CA ARG A 80 -10.26 -12.94 -13.57
C ARG A 80 -9.99 -11.43 -13.56
N ILE A 81 -9.26 -10.93 -12.57
CA ILE A 81 -8.88 -9.52 -12.44
C ILE A 81 -7.91 -9.11 -13.55
N ASP A 82 -6.91 -9.95 -13.85
CA ASP A 82 -5.94 -9.72 -14.94
C ASP A 82 -6.62 -9.67 -16.31
N MET A 83 -7.57 -10.59 -16.57
CA MET A 83 -8.38 -10.53 -17.79
C MET A 83 -9.20 -9.24 -17.88
N CYS A 84 -9.76 -8.78 -16.76
CA CYS A 84 -10.49 -7.52 -16.73
C CYS A 84 -9.57 -6.33 -17.01
N HIS A 85 -8.36 -6.31 -16.44
CA HIS A 85 -7.35 -5.29 -16.72
C HIS A 85 -7.01 -5.26 -18.21
N ALA A 86 -6.68 -6.42 -18.81
CA ALA A 86 -6.37 -6.52 -20.23
C ALA A 86 -7.51 -6.02 -21.13
N LYS A 87 -8.76 -6.35 -20.79
CA LYS A 87 -9.96 -5.86 -21.48
C LYS A 87 -10.06 -4.33 -21.42
N TYR A 88 -9.91 -3.72 -20.24
CA TYR A 88 -10.01 -2.27 -20.11
C TYR A 88 -8.87 -1.55 -20.82
N CYS A 89 -7.64 -2.06 -20.71
CA CYS A 89 -6.50 -1.56 -21.48
C CYS A 89 -6.76 -1.58 -22.99
N ALA A 90 -7.37 -2.65 -23.51
CA ALA A 90 -7.74 -2.71 -24.93
C ALA A 90 -8.80 -1.66 -25.30
N LEU A 91 -9.82 -1.46 -24.47
CA LEU A 91 -10.90 -0.48 -24.71
C LEU A 91 -10.40 0.96 -24.72
N ILE A 92 -9.41 1.30 -23.89
CA ILE A 92 -8.84 2.65 -23.80
C ILE A 92 -7.63 2.85 -24.72
N GLY A 93 -7.43 1.96 -25.70
CA GLY A 93 -6.36 2.10 -26.69
C GLY A 93 -4.95 1.93 -26.12
N LYS A 94 -4.80 1.12 -25.08
CA LYS A 94 -3.57 0.90 -24.31
C LYS A 94 -3.06 2.14 -23.55
N ASN A 95 -3.92 3.14 -23.36
CA ASN A 95 -3.62 4.27 -22.48
C ASN A 95 -3.69 3.84 -21.01
N ARG A 96 -2.94 4.50 -20.13
CA ARG A 96 -2.97 4.24 -18.67
C ARG A 96 -3.95 5.15 -17.92
N TYR A 97 -4.37 6.23 -18.56
CA TYR A 97 -5.31 7.20 -18.02
C TYR A 97 -6.03 7.90 -19.18
N LEU A 98 -7.23 8.40 -18.91
CA LEU A 98 -8.03 9.19 -19.86
C LEU A 98 -8.03 10.69 -19.55
N ALA A 99 -7.51 11.08 -18.38
CA ALA A 99 -7.44 12.47 -17.98
C ALA A 99 -6.44 13.25 -18.87
N PRO A 100 -6.72 14.52 -19.20
CA PRO A 100 -5.80 15.35 -19.98
C PRO A 100 -4.64 15.84 -19.08
N LEU A 101 -3.68 14.97 -18.81
CA LEU A 101 -2.48 15.28 -18.01
C LEU A 101 -1.33 15.73 -18.91
N GLU A 102 -0.58 16.75 -18.48
CA GLU A 102 0.61 17.21 -19.21
C GLU A 102 1.92 16.63 -18.64
N LYS A 103 2.22 16.93 -17.38
CA LYS A 103 3.50 16.55 -16.72
C LYS A 103 3.30 16.19 -15.23
N PRO A 104 2.51 15.15 -14.91
CA PRO A 104 2.31 14.74 -13.53
C PRO A 104 3.65 14.30 -12.92
N GLN A 105 3.97 14.80 -11.73
CA GLN A 105 5.21 14.45 -11.02
C GLN A 105 5.02 13.23 -10.11
N ARG A 106 3.80 13.03 -9.60
CA ARG A 106 3.43 11.95 -8.68
C ARG A 106 2.02 11.47 -9.04
N ILE A 107 1.86 10.15 -9.11
CA ILE A 107 0.58 9.49 -9.39
C ILE A 107 0.34 8.49 -8.26
N LEU A 108 -0.89 8.47 -7.75
CA LEU A 108 -1.36 7.48 -6.79
C LEU A 108 -2.44 6.65 -7.50
N ASP A 109 -2.22 5.35 -7.58
CA ASP A 109 -3.21 4.40 -8.07
C ASP A 109 -3.87 3.72 -6.88
N LEU A 110 -5.18 3.88 -6.74
CA LEU A 110 -5.97 3.29 -5.66
C LEU A 110 -6.70 2.06 -6.19
N GLY A 111 -6.49 0.92 -5.53
CA GLY A 111 -7.08 -0.33 -5.97
C GLY A 111 -6.49 -0.82 -7.30
N CYS A 112 -5.16 -0.79 -7.42
CA CYS A 112 -4.40 -1.24 -8.60
C CYS A 112 -4.57 -2.74 -8.93
N GLY A 113 -5.39 -3.47 -8.18
CA GLY A 113 -5.59 -4.90 -8.32
C GLY A 113 -4.28 -5.66 -8.09
N THR A 114 -3.87 -6.43 -9.09
CA THR A 114 -2.61 -7.18 -9.13
C THR A 114 -1.39 -6.32 -9.44
N GLY A 115 -1.58 -5.09 -9.94
CA GLY A 115 -0.49 -4.20 -10.33
C GLY A 115 0.29 -4.62 -11.58
N SER A 116 -0.28 -5.52 -12.39
CA SER A 116 0.27 -6.04 -13.64
C SER A 116 0.22 -5.04 -14.81
#